data_AF-A0A6H1ZAV9-F1
#
_entry.id   AF-A0A6H1ZAV9-F1
#
_cell.length_a   1.000
_cell.length_b   1.000
_cell.length_c   1.000
_cell.angle_alpha   90.00
_cell.angle_beta   90.00
_cell.angle_gamma   90.00
#
_symmetry.space_group_name_H-M   'P 1'
#
loop_
_entity.id
_entity.type
_entity.pdbx_description
1 polymer ?
#
loop_
_entity_poly.entity_id
_entity_poly.type
_entity_poly.pdbx_seq_one_letter_code
_entity_poly.pdbx_strand_id
1 'polypeptide(L)'
;MSEFGHFHATGAGFHMDKWGAGPFVIEYLGKTFRFEDSDMFGPIRLKKDGDPAENQFFAEKSPFWYAWEKWVDQGRRLSEDGITCVWSHDEPTPSKARQTEEARS
;
A
#
# COMPACT_ATOMS: atom_id res chain seq x y z
N MET A 1 -13.54 11.03 -1.34
CA MET A 1 -12.31 10.31 -1.73
C MET A 1 -12.67 8.83 -1.72
N SER A 2 -12.21 8.03 -2.69
CA SER A 2 -12.40 6.57 -2.62
C SER A 2 -11.60 6.04 -1.44
N GLU A 3 -12.21 5.24 -0.55
CA GLU A 3 -11.49 4.58 0.54
C GLU A 3 -10.64 3.45 -0.05
N PHE A 4 -9.35 3.42 0.27
CA PHE A 4 -8.43 2.44 -0.30
C PHE A 4 -8.78 1.04 0.20
N GLY A 5 -8.93 0.11 -0.73
CA GLY A 5 -9.32 -1.25 -0.44
C GLY A 5 -10.80 -1.43 -0.12
N HIS A 6 -11.67 -0.45 -0.37
CA HIS A 6 -13.12 -0.65 -0.26
C HIS A 6 -13.76 -0.98 -1.60
N PHE A 7 -14.52 -2.08 -1.64
CA PHE A 7 -15.37 -2.44 -2.76
C PHE A 7 -16.77 -2.77 -2.24
N HIS A 8 -17.77 -2.07 -2.75
CA HIS A 8 -19.17 -2.40 -2.47
C HIS A 8 -19.95 -2.55 -3.78
N ALA A 9 -20.85 -3.53 -3.81
CA ALA A 9 -21.77 -3.77 -4.91
C ALA A 9 -23.14 -4.17 -4.38
N THR A 10 -24.17 -3.51 -4.88
CA THR A 10 -25.57 -3.83 -4.58
C THR A 10 -26.28 -4.19 -5.88
N GLY A 11 -26.96 -5.34 -5.89
CA GLY A 11 -27.73 -5.82 -7.03
C GLY A 11 -29.06 -6.45 -6.60
N ALA A 12 -29.83 -6.96 -7.57
CA ALA A 12 -31.13 -7.57 -7.29
C ALA A 12 -30.98 -8.82 -6.40
N GLY A 13 -31.22 -8.64 -5.09
CA GLY A 13 -31.18 -9.71 -4.08
C GLY A 13 -29.82 -10.00 -3.46
N PHE A 14 -28.78 -9.20 -3.73
CA PHE A 14 -27.48 -9.35 -3.07
C PHE A 14 -26.84 -8.01 -2.69
N HIS A 15 -26.09 -8.05 -1.59
CA HIS A 15 -25.23 -6.97 -1.13
C HIS A 15 -23.85 -7.57 -0.86
N MET A 16 -22.84 -7.03 -1.53
CA MET A 16 -21.44 -7.40 -1.35
C MET A 16 -20.70 -6.18 -0.83
N ASP A 17 -20.02 -6.35 0.30
CA ASP A 17 -19.15 -5.35 0.89
C ASP A 17 -17.81 -6.03 1.21
N LYS A 18 -16.72 -5.52 0.63
CA LYS A 18 -15.37 -6.06 0.81
C LYS A 18 -14.42 -4.93 1.19
N TRP A 19 -13.59 -5.24 2.18
CA TRP A 19 -12.43 -4.46 2.56
C TRP A 19 -11.14 -5.22 2.26
N GLY A 20 -10.08 -4.50 1.90
CA GLY A 20 -8.78 -5.05 1.52
C GLY A 20 -8.49 -4.95 0.02
N ALA A 21 -7.35 -4.34 -0.32
CA ALA A 21 -6.70 -4.39 -1.62
C ALA A 21 -5.41 -5.19 -1.53
N GLY A 22 -5.06 -5.89 -2.62
CA GLY A 22 -3.87 -6.73 -2.68
C GLY A 22 -4.07 -7.92 -3.64
N PRO A 23 -3.15 -8.90 -3.60
CA PRO A 23 -2.02 -8.99 -2.68
C PRO A 23 -0.94 -7.95 -2.98
N PHE A 24 -0.25 -7.51 -1.93
CA PHE A 24 0.92 -6.64 -2.02
C PHE A 24 2.18 -7.30 -1.48
N VAL A 25 3.31 -6.86 -1.98
CA VAL A 25 4.63 -7.31 -1.55
C VAL A 25 5.50 -6.11 -1.22
N ILE A 26 6.00 -6.03 0.02
CA ILE A 26 6.99 -5.04 0.43
C ILE A 26 8.27 -5.73 0.88
N GLU A 27 9.41 -5.25 0.39
CA GLU A 27 10.72 -5.76 0.74
C GLU A 27 11.47 -4.75 1.61
N TYR A 28 12.05 -5.22 2.72
CA TYR A 28 12.88 -4.40 3.59
C TYR A 28 13.85 -5.25 4.41
N LEU A 29 15.11 -4.79 4.53
CA LEU A 29 16.19 -5.47 5.25
C LEU A 29 16.36 -6.95 4.84
N GLY A 30 16.24 -7.23 3.54
CA GLY A 30 16.36 -8.58 2.98
C GLY A 30 15.19 -9.52 3.30
N LYS A 31 14.08 -8.99 3.83
CA LYS A 31 12.85 -9.75 4.09
C LYS A 31 11.73 -9.29 3.15
N THR A 32 10.94 -10.24 2.69
CA THR A 32 9.76 -10.01 1.85
C THR A 32 8.50 -10.24 2.68
N PHE A 33 7.58 -9.28 2.67
CA PHE A 33 6.33 -9.31 3.42
C PHE A 33 5.15 -9.28 2.45
N ARG A 34 4.23 -10.24 2.57
CA ARG A 34 3.00 -10.33 1.76
C ARG A 34 1.78 -9.95 2.58
N PHE A 35 0.92 -9.08 2.05
CA PHE A 35 -0.23 -8.56 2.80
C PHE A 35 -1.34 -8.04 1.88
N GLU A 36 -2.56 -7.91 2.41
CA GLU A 36 -3.60 -7.00 1.89
C GLU A 36 -3.62 -5.73 2.76
N ASP A 37 -4.11 -4.61 2.24
CA ASP A 37 -4.21 -3.34 2.97
C ASP A 37 -5.57 -2.67 2.79
N SER A 38 -6.02 -1.95 3.81
CA SER A 38 -7.22 -1.10 3.76
C SER A 38 -7.06 0.12 4.65
N ASP A 39 -7.76 1.20 4.32
CA ASP A 39 -7.77 2.40 5.18
C ASP A 39 -8.46 2.16 6.53
N MET A 40 -9.44 1.24 6.59
CA MET A 40 -10.23 1.01 7.82
C MET A 40 -9.55 0.05 8.81
N PHE A 41 -8.87 -0.99 8.32
CA PHE A 41 -8.35 -2.08 9.15
C PHE A 41 -6.82 -2.19 9.11
N GLY A 42 -6.17 -1.46 8.21
CA GLY A 42 -4.73 -1.58 7.97
C GLY A 42 -4.36 -2.90 7.29
N PRO A 43 -3.10 -3.35 7.47
CA PRO A 43 -2.57 -4.48 6.74
C PRO A 43 -2.89 -5.83 7.39
N ILE A 44 -3.26 -6.80 6.56
CA ILE A 44 -3.45 -8.20 6.94
C ILE A 44 -2.38 -9.04 6.26
N ARG A 45 -1.60 -9.77 7.05
CA ARG A 45 -0.56 -10.68 6.55
C ARG A 45 -1.17 -11.84 5.76
N LEU A 46 -0.58 -12.12 4.60
CA LEU A 46 -0.95 -13.25 3.75
C LEU A 46 0.06 -14.39 3.82
N LYS A 47 -0.44 -15.60 3.56
CA LYS A 47 0.33 -16.81 3.25
C LYS A 47 0.80 -16.78 1.78
N LYS A 48 1.49 -17.83 1.35
CA LYS A 48 2.00 -17.94 -0.03
C LYS A 48 0.89 -18.17 -1.06
N ASP A 49 -0.19 -18.82 -0.65
CA ASP A 49 -1.39 -19.12 -1.43
C ASP A 49 -2.35 -17.92 -1.55
N GLY A 50 -2.13 -16.86 -0.77
CA GLY A 50 -2.95 -15.65 -0.77
C GLY A 50 -4.00 -15.61 0.34
N ASP A 51 -4.12 -16.66 1.15
CA ASP A 51 -5.03 -16.65 2.29
C ASP A 51 -4.47 -15.85 3.46
N PRO A 52 -5.31 -15.24 4.31
CA PRO A 52 -4.87 -14.64 5.56
C PRO A 52 -4.06 -15.62 6.41
N ALA A 53 -2.93 -15.16 6.92
CA ALA A 53 -2.14 -15.93 7.87
C ALA A 53 -2.88 -16.09 9.20
N GLU A 54 -2.69 -17.23 9.88
CA GLU A 54 -3.28 -17.47 11.21
C GLU A 54 -2.84 -16.40 12.22
N ASN A 55 -1.56 -16.01 12.15
CA ASN A 55 -1.10 -14.77 12.75
C ASN A 55 -1.20 -13.64 11.72
N GLN A 56 -2.33 -12.93 11.77
CA GLN A 56 -2.71 -11.88 10.82
C GLN A 56 -1.80 -10.67 10.84
N PHE A 57 -1.02 -10.48 11.92
CA PHE A 57 -0.13 -9.33 12.06
C PHE A 57 1.34 -9.75 12.04
N PHE A 58 2.17 -8.84 11.58
CA PHE A 58 3.61 -8.95 11.82
C PHE A 58 3.91 -8.60 13.28
N ALA A 59 5.01 -9.14 13.82
CA ALA A 59 5.44 -8.78 15.17
C ALA A 59 5.59 -7.26 15.31
N GLU A 60 5.33 -6.69 16.49
CA GLU A 60 5.37 -5.23 16.72
C GLU A 60 6.71 -4.59 16.32
N LYS A 61 7.82 -5.29 16.56
CA LYS A 61 9.18 -4.85 16.18
C LYS A 61 9.58 -5.26 14.77
N SER A 62 8.63 -5.72 13.95
CA SER A 62 8.90 -6.11 12.58
C SER A 62 9.30 -4.90 11.76
N PRO A 63 10.36 -5.00 10.93
CA PRO A 63 10.72 -3.92 10.01
C PRO A 63 9.61 -3.63 9.00
N PHE A 64 8.65 -4.55 8.82
CA PHE A 64 7.43 -4.34 8.04
C PHE A 64 6.74 -3.01 8.37
N TRP A 65 6.51 -2.69 9.65
CA TRP A 65 5.71 -1.52 10.03
C TRP A 65 6.32 -0.21 9.54
N TYR A 66 7.65 -0.10 9.65
CA TYR A 66 8.39 1.05 9.14
C TYR A 66 8.25 1.20 7.61
N ALA A 67 8.42 0.10 6.87
CA ALA A 67 8.32 0.11 5.42
C ALA A 67 6.88 0.40 4.95
N TRP A 68 5.89 -0.20 5.61
CA TRP A 68 4.47 -0.02 5.32
C TRP A 68 4.04 1.43 5.57
N GLU A 69 4.40 2.02 6.71
CA GLU A 69 4.08 3.42 7.02
C GLU A 69 4.65 4.37 5.95
N LYS A 70 5.91 4.20 5.57
CA LYS A 70 6.51 5.00 4.48
C LYS A 70 5.85 4.78 3.12
N TRP A 71 5.45 3.56 2.82
CA TRP A 71 4.71 3.26 1.59
C TRP A 71 3.33 3.92 1.57
N VAL A 72 2.61 3.90 2.69
CA VAL A 72 1.32 4.59 2.87
C VAL A 72 1.49 6.10 2.73
N ASP A 73 2.45 6.70 3.44
CA ASP A 73 2.76 8.13 3.39
C ASP A 73 3.13 8.61 1.97
N GLN A 74 3.77 7.74 1.19
CA GLN A 74 4.17 8.02 -0.19
C GLN A 74 3.07 7.73 -1.22
N GLY A 75 1.84 7.50 -0.77
CA GLY A 75 0.67 7.35 -1.63
C GLY A 75 0.50 5.94 -2.20
N ARG A 76 0.96 4.90 -1.48
CA ARG A 76 0.76 3.48 -1.83
C ARG A 76 1.16 3.11 -3.26
N ARG A 77 2.33 3.61 -3.70
CA ARG A 77 2.83 3.41 -5.07
C ARG A 77 3.14 1.94 -5.33
N LEU A 78 2.80 1.47 -6.52
CA LEU A 78 3.06 0.10 -6.98
C LEU A 78 3.97 0.11 -8.20
N SER A 79 4.71 -0.97 -8.39
CA SER A 79 5.47 -1.21 -9.61
C SER A 79 4.51 -1.57 -10.77
N GLU A 80 5.06 -1.76 -11.97
CA GLU A 80 4.29 -2.17 -13.16
C GLU A 80 3.55 -3.51 -12.98
N ASP A 81 4.02 -4.36 -12.05
CA ASP A 81 3.35 -5.62 -11.71
C ASP A 81 2.05 -5.46 -10.90
N GLY A 82 1.76 -4.25 -10.41
CA GLY A 82 0.59 -3.95 -9.59
C GLY A 82 0.57 -4.61 -8.21
N ILE A 83 1.69 -5.20 -7.76
CA ILE A 83 1.79 -5.98 -6.52
C ILE A 83 2.94 -5.48 -5.65
N THR A 84 4.08 -5.17 -6.27
CA THR A 84 5.29 -4.76 -5.56
C THR A 84 5.19 -3.31 -5.10
N CYS A 85 5.27 -3.09 -3.79
CA CYS A 85 5.24 -1.78 -3.16
C CYS A 85 6.52 -0.99 -3.49
N VAL A 86 6.36 0.20 -4.07
CA VAL A 86 7.45 1.13 -4.34
C VAL A 86 7.51 2.18 -3.24
N TRP A 87 8.59 2.19 -2.48
CA TRP A 87 8.78 3.11 -1.37
C TRP A 87 10.26 3.48 -1.19
N SER A 88 10.50 4.60 -0.51
CA SER A 88 11.84 5.13 -0.22
C SER A 88 11.99 5.41 1.27
N HIS A 89 13.18 5.17 1.82
CA HIS A 89 13.49 5.52 3.21
C HIS A 89 13.60 7.04 3.40
N ASP A 90 14.14 7.72 2.38
CA ASP A 90 14.32 9.16 2.39
C ASP A 90 13.00 9.87 2.11
N GLU A 91 12.72 10.95 2.84
CA GLU A 91 11.61 11.84 2.50
C GLU A 91 11.80 12.35 1.07
N PRO A 92 10.76 12.42 0.24
CA PRO A 92 10.88 13.07 -1.06
C PRO A 92 11.30 14.51 -0.80
N THR A 93 12.56 14.84 -1.08
CA THR A 93 12.98 16.23 -1.11
C THR A 93 12.06 16.91 -2.13
N PRO A 94 11.30 17.94 -1.76
CA PRO A 94 10.44 18.61 -2.74
C PRO A 94 11.35 19.08 -3.87
N SER A 95 11.25 18.42 -5.02
CA SER A 95 12.03 18.80 -6.19
C SER A 95 11.59 20.22 -6.51
N LYS A 96 12.51 21.19 -6.42
CA LYS A 96 12.24 22.56 -6.84
C LYS A 96 11.78 22.48 -8.29
N ALA A 97 10.49 22.72 -8.51
CA ALA A 97 9.94 22.94 -9.83
C ALA A 97 10.79 24.02 -10.49
N ARG A 98 11.50 23.63 -11.54
CA ARG A 98 12.29 24.53 -12.38
C ARG A 98 11.29 25.40 -13.14
N GLN A 99 10.88 26.52 -12.53
CA GLN A 99 10.27 27.61 -13.27
C GLN A 99 11.38 28.22 -14.14
N THR A 100 11.53 27.70 -15.35
CA THR A 100 12.17 28.42 -16.45
C THR A 100 11.27 29.57 -16.85
N GLU A 101 11.57 30.75 -16.31
CA GLU A 101 11.87 31.95 -17.08
C GLU A 101 11.14 32.12 -18.42
N GLU A 102 9.90 32.61 -18.39
CA GLU A 102 9.33 33.41 -19.48
C GLU A 102 9.05 34.82 -18.93
N ALA A 103 10.12 35.58 -18.77
CA ALA A 103 10.08 37.03 -18.62
C ALA A 103 10.95 37.64 -19.72
N ARG A 104 10.47 37.59 -20.97
CA ARG A 104 10.87 38.48 -22.07
C ARG A 104 10.04 38.19 -23.33
N SER A 105 8.97 38.94 -23.53
CA SER A 105 8.66 39.69 -24.75
C SER A 105 7.53 40.66 -24.50
#